data_AF-A0A8S9NJ11-F1
#
_entry.id   AF-A0A8S9NJ11-F1
#
_cell.length_a   1.000
_cell.length_b   1.000
_cell.length_c   1.000
_cell.angle_alpha   90.00
_cell.angle_beta   90.00
_cell.angle_gamma   90.00
#
_symmetry.space_group_name_H-M   'P 1'
#
loop_
_entity.id
_entity.type
_entity.pdbx_description
1 polymer ?
#
loop_
_entity_poly.entity_id
_entity_poly.type
_entity_poly.pdbx_seq_one_letter_code
_entity_poly.pdbx_strand_id
1 'polypeptide(L)'
;MNVLEAKSATDHDKMTGTKTRFSLQEPLSGIDSMVEILQCLKSMGTKLKTVQANFSPHEFSATMNIETQIRGEEVEERVERRLQETEWKLLVLAEASRIEDY
;
A
#
# COMPACT_ATOMS: atom_id res chain seq x y z
N MET A 1 27.58 10.23 30.18
CA MET A 1 26.31 10.39 29.47
C MET A 1 26.20 9.18 28.56
N ASN A 2 25.26 8.29 28.85
CA ASN A 2 25.33 6.90 28.41
C ASN A 2 24.64 6.80 27.05
N VAL A 3 25.41 6.48 26.02
CA VAL A 3 24.88 6.14 24.69
C VAL A 3 24.34 4.72 24.80
N LEU A 4 23.01 4.58 24.83
CA LEU A 4 22.35 3.29 24.71
C LEU A 4 22.17 3.00 23.22
N GLU A 5 23.13 2.26 22.67
CA GLU A 5 23.04 1.58 21.39
C GLU A 5 22.00 0.47 21.50
N ALA A 6 20.81 0.67 20.94
CA ALA A 6 19.80 -0.39 20.86
C ALA A 6 20.15 -1.32 19.68
N LYS A 7 20.91 -2.37 19.98
CA LYS A 7 21.07 -3.53 19.11
C LYS A 7 19.75 -4.30 19.09
N SER A 8 18.96 -4.16 18.03
CA SER A 8 17.80 -5.04 17.80
C SER A 8 18.28 -6.33 17.14
N ALA A 9 18.67 -7.29 17.95
CA ALA A 9 18.82 -8.68 17.54
C ALA A 9 17.44 -9.32 17.34
N THR A 10 17.17 -9.73 16.10
CA THR A 10 16.42 -10.94 15.74
C THR A 10 15.03 -11.12 16.37
N ASP A 11 14.02 -10.47 15.81
CA ASP A 11 12.73 -11.13 15.65
C ASP A 11 12.63 -11.60 14.19
N HIS A 12 13.19 -12.78 13.95
CA HIS A 12 12.66 -13.68 12.92
C HIS A 12 11.30 -14.18 13.44
N ASP A 13 10.35 -13.26 13.62
CA ASP A 13 8.96 -13.65 13.74
C ASP A 13 8.68 -14.43 12.46
N LYS A 14 8.39 -15.72 12.63
CA LYS A 14 7.83 -16.54 11.57
C LYS A 14 6.46 -15.93 11.30
N MET A 15 6.42 -14.82 10.57
CA MET A 15 5.21 -14.31 9.96
C MET A 15 4.80 -15.39 8.97
N THR A 16 3.91 -16.27 9.43
CA THR A 16 3.28 -17.31 8.63
C THR A 16 2.35 -16.61 7.64
N GLY A 17 2.92 -16.13 6.54
CA GLY A 17 2.21 -15.35 5.53
C GLY A 17 3.16 -14.85 4.44
N THR A 18 2.57 -14.45 3.33
CA THR A 18 3.26 -13.84 2.20
C THR A 18 3.46 -12.36 2.50
N LYS A 19 4.72 -11.93 2.53
CA LYS A 19 5.07 -10.52 2.62
C LYS A 19 4.97 -9.88 1.24
N THR A 20 4.19 -8.80 1.15
CA THR A 20 3.90 -8.07 -0.09
C THR A 20 4.24 -6.60 0.15
N ARG A 21 4.89 -5.95 -0.82
CA ARG A 21 5.24 -4.53 -0.72
C ARG A 21 4.88 -3.78 -2.00
N PHE A 22 4.49 -2.52 -1.85
CA PHE A 22 4.36 -1.59 -2.98
C PHE A 22 4.80 -0.18 -2.56
N SER A 23 5.09 0.66 -3.56
CA SER A 23 5.38 2.08 -3.38
C SER A 23 4.88 2.88 -4.58
N LEU A 24 4.36 4.07 -4.31
CA LEU A 24 3.88 5.04 -5.28
C LEU A 24 4.53 6.39 -4.97
N GLN A 25 5.12 6.99 -6.01
CA GLN A 25 5.72 8.32 -5.92
C GLN A 25 4.68 9.39 -6.26
N GLU A 26 4.77 10.54 -5.59
CA GLU A 26 3.89 11.70 -5.77
C GLU A 26 2.38 11.31 -5.78
N PRO A 27 1.88 10.63 -4.73
CA PRO A 27 0.48 10.21 -4.69
C PRO A 27 -0.46 11.43 -4.60
N LEU A 28 -1.55 11.42 -5.36
CA LEU A 28 -2.61 12.42 -5.24
C LEU A 28 -3.37 12.27 -3.92
N SER A 29 -3.62 11.04 -3.49
CA SER A 29 -4.20 10.76 -2.17
C SER A 29 -3.83 9.37 -1.67
N GLY A 30 -2.76 9.28 -0.87
CA GLY A 30 -2.33 7.98 -0.32
C GLY A 30 -3.39 7.26 0.51
N ILE A 31 -4.29 7.99 1.18
CA ILE A 31 -5.40 7.39 1.96
C ILE A 31 -6.39 6.71 1.03
N ASP A 32 -6.82 7.38 -0.04
CA ASP A 32 -7.75 6.79 -1.02
C ASP A 32 -7.11 5.58 -1.72
N SER A 33 -5.82 5.68 -2.08
CA SER A 33 -5.06 4.56 -2.64
C SER A 33 -5.04 3.37 -1.66
N MET A 34 -4.81 3.60 -0.36
CA MET A 34 -4.80 2.53 0.66
C MET A 34 -6.17 1.85 0.77
N VAL A 35 -7.27 2.61 0.77
CA VAL A 35 -8.62 2.06 0.84
C VAL A 35 -8.88 1.13 -0.36
N GLU A 36 -8.51 1.56 -1.56
CA GLU A 36 -8.67 0.76 -2.79
C GLU A 36 -7.82 -0.51 -2.76
N ILE A 37 -6.60 -0.47 -2.22
CA ILE A 37 -5.76 -1.67 -2.03
C ILE A 37 -6.42 -2.66 -1.08
N LEU A 38 -6.92 -2.19 0.07
CA LEU A 38 -7.58 -3.07 1.04
C LEU A 38 -8.81 -3.75 0.41
N GLN A 39 -9.55 -3.04 -0.42
CA GLN A 39 -10.66 -3.60 -1.19
C GLN A 39 -10.19 -4.62 -2.24
N CYS A 40 -9.10 -4.33 -2.96
CA CYS A 40 -8.48 -5.25 -3.91
C CYS A 40 -8.02 -6.55 -3.24
N LEU A 41 -7.34 -6.46 -2.10
CA LEU A 41 -6.91 -7.61 -1.30
C LEU A 41 -8.10 -8.45 -0.83
N LYS A 42 -9.17 -7.78 -0.39
CA LYS A 42 -10.42 -8.44 0.01
C LYS A 42 -11.08 -9.16 -1.16
N SER A 43 -11.11 -8.56 -2.36
CA SER A 43 -11.73 -9.19 -3.54
C SER A 43 -10.94 -10.39 -4.06
N MET A 44 -9.62 -10.42 -3.84
CA MET A 44 -8.76 -11.56 -4.11
C MET A 44 -8.90 -12.71 -3.09
N GLY A 45 -9.72 -12.54 -2.04
CA GLY A 45 -9.87 -13.55 -0.98
C GLY A 45 -8.63 -13.69 -0.09
N THR A 46 -7.74 -12.68 -0.08
CA THR A 46 -6.57 -12.68 0.80
C THR A 46 -7.00 -12.32 2.22
N LYS A 47 -6.29 -12.90 3.21
CA LYS A 47 -6.48 -12.53 4.62
C LYS A 47 -5.31 -11.69 5.08
N LEU A 48 -5.58 -10.41 5.28
CA LEU A 48 -4.61 -9.45 5.78
C LEU A 48 -4.31 -9.68 7.26
N LYS A 49 -3.03 -9.74 7.62
CA LYS A 49 -2.54 -9.92 8.99
C LYS A 49 -2.02 -8.63 9.57
N THR A 50 -1.11 -8.00 8.84
CA THR A 50 -0.47 -6.75 9.25
C THR A 50 -0.34 -5.82 8.05
N VAL A 51 -0.43 -4.53 8.32
CA VAL A 51 -0.15 -3.45 7.37
C VAL A 51 0.75 -2.47 8.09
N GLN A 52 1.86 -2.14 7.47
CA GLN A 52 2.68 -1.00 7.81
C GLN A 52 2.71 -0.08 6.60
N ALA A 53 2.06 1.07 6.70
CA ALA A 53 1.99 2.05 5.64
C ALA A 53 2.73 3.34 6.05
N ASN A 54 3.39 3.96 5.07
CA ASN A 54 3.99 5.26 5.15
C ASN A 54 3.24 6.21 4.22
N PHE A 55 2.80 7.35 4.75
CA PHE A 55 2.07 8.38 4.00
C PHE A 55 2.88 9.67 4.05
N SER A 56 3.23 10.18 2.88
CA SER A 56 3.85 11.48 2.72
C SER A 56 3.41 12.13 1.41
N PRO A 57 3.60 13.44 1.22
CA PRO A 57 3.29 14.11 -0.04
C PRO A 57 4.04 13.52 -1.24
N HIS A 58 5.25 12.99 -1.03
CA HIS A 58 6.13 12.50 -2.10
C HIS A 58 6.09 10.99 -2.29
N GLU A 59 5.66 10.24 -1.28
CA GLU A 59 5.61 8.79 -1.32
C GLU A 59 4.46 8.26 -0.48
N PHE A 60 3.70 7.36 -1.10
CA PHE A 60 2.85 6.41 -0.41
C PHE A 60 3.42 5.01 -0.58
N SER A 61 3.76 4.33 0.51
CA SER A 61 4.28 2.96 0.46
C SER A 61 3.67 2.11 1.56
N ALA A 62 3.51 0.81 1.32
CA ALA A 62 3.12 -0.11 2.38
C ALA A 62 3.80 -1.47 2.25
N THR A 63 4.03 -2.07 3.41
CA THR A 63 4.41 -3.46 3.56
C THR A 63 3.29 -4.18 4.28
N MET A 64 2.83 -5.28 3.68
CA MET A 64 1.70 -6.04 4.16
C MET A 64 2.10 -7.50 4.33
N ASN A 65 1.43 -8.16 5.26
CA ASN A 65 1.50 -9.60 5.37
C ASN A 65 0.13 -10.19 5.22
N ILE A 66 0.02 -11.13 4.30
CA ILE A 66 -1.23 -11.71 3.87
C ILE A 66 -1.14 -13.23 3.88
N GLU A 67 -2.24 -13.90 4.16
CA GLU A 67 -2.44 -15.28 3.77
C GLU A 67 -3.18 -15.29 2.43
N THR A 68 -2.62 -15.98 1.45
CA THR A 68 -3.16 -16.04 0.09
C THR A 68 -2.90 -17.42 -0.52
N GLN A 69 -3.79 -17.85 -1.42
CA GLN A 69 -3.62 -19.09 -2.20
C GLN A 69 -2.88 -18.85 -3.52
N ILE A 70 -2.77 -17.59 -3.96
CA ILE A 70 -2.03 -17.19 -5.15
C ILE A 70 -0.63 -16.73 -4.78
N ARG A 71 0.24 -16.62 -5.78
CA ARG A 71 1.62 -16.18 -5.61
C ARG A 71 1.67 -14.74 -5.11
N GLY A 72 2.66 -14.43 -4.26
CA GLY A 72 2.84 -13.08 -3.72
C GLY A 72 3.07 -12.04 -4.80
N GLU A 73 3.83 -12.40 -5.84
CA GLU A 73 4.12 -11.54 -6.98
C GLU A 73 2.84 -11.19 -7.78
N GLU A 74 1.89 -12.14 -7.87
CA GLU A 74 0.60 -11.90 -8.51
C GLU A 74 -0.28 -10.94 -7.69
N VAL A 75 -0.15 -10.97 -6.36
CA VAL A 75 -0.81 -9.99 -5.50
C VAL A 75 -0.20 -8.60 -5.70
N GLU A 76 1.13 -8.50 -5.72
CA GLU A 76 1.83 -7.23 -5.96
C GLU A 76 1.41 -6.60 -7.29
N GLU A 77 1.39 -7.37 -8.38
CA GLU A 77 0.99 -6.87 -9.70
C GLU A 77 -0.45 -6.33 -9.71
N ARG A 78 -1.39 -7.05 -9.08
CA ARG A 78 -2.79 -6.60 -9.01
C ARG A 78 -2.97 -5.36 -8.15
N VAL A 79 -2.22 -5.28 -7.04
CA VAL A 79 -2.21 -4.13 -6.15
C VAL A 79 -1.65 -2.90 -6.89
N GLU A 80 -0.53 -3.03 -7.59
CA GLU A 80 0.08 -1.94 -8.38
C GLU A 80 -0.86 -1.43 -9.47
N ARG A 81 -1.49 -2.35 -10.20
CA ARG A 81 -2.48 -1.99 -11.23
C ARG A 81 -3.65 -1.21 -10.66
N ARG A 82 -4.24 -1.69 -9.55
CA ARG A 82 -5.34 -0.99 -8.89
C ARG A 82 -4.91 0.39 -8.39
N LEU A 83 -3.67 0.52 -7.93
CA LEU A 83 -3.10 1.79 -7.51
C LEU A 83 -3.09 2.81 -8.66
N GLN A 84 -2.55 2.42 -9.81
CA GLN A 84 -2.48 3.29 -10.99
C GLN A 84 -3.88 3.71 -11.46
N GLU A 85 -4.84 2.78 -11.48
CA GLU A 85 -6.24 3.08 -11.82
C GLU A 85 -6.86 4.10 -10.84
N THR A 86 -6.52 4.02 -9.56
CA THR A 86 -7.04 4.92 -8.52
C THR A 86 -6.46 6.32 -8.68
N GLU A 87 -5.15 6.44 -8.86
CA GLU A 87 -4.49 7.72 -9.10
C GLU A 87 -5.00 8.38 -10.38
N TRP A 88 -5.19 7.60 -11.45
CA TRP A 88 -5.79 8.12 -12.67
C TRP A 88 -7.20 8.69 -12.45
N LYS A 89 -8.05 7.98 -11.70
CA LYS A 89 -9.40 8.46 -11.36
C LYS A 89 -9.34 9.75 -10.54
N LEU A 90 -8.46 9.82 -9.54
CA LEU A 90 -8.27 11.02 -8.72
C LEU A 90 -7.80 12.20 -9.57
N LEU A 91 -6.90 11.98 -10.52
CA LEU A 91 -6.43 13.01 -11.44
C LEU A 91 -7.58 13.56 -12.28
N VAL A 92 -8.35 12.67 -12.92
CA VAL A 92 -9.50 13.07 -13.76
C VAL A 92 -10.56 13.82 -12.95
N LEU A 93 -10.85 13.39 -11.73
CA LEU A 93 -11.80 14.08 -10.85
C LEU A 93 -11.30 15.47 -10.44
N ALA A 94 -10.00 15.61 -10.16
CA ALA A 94 -9.39 16.89 -9.83
C ALA A 94 -9.35 17.85 -11.03
N GLU A 95 -9.26 17.34 -12.25
CA GLU A 95 -9.35 18.15 -13.47
C GLU A 95 -10.79 18.56 -13.77
N ALA A 96 -11.76 17.66 -13.62
CA ALA A 96 -13.17 17.95 -13.84
C ALA A 96 -13.69 19.05 -12.92
N SER A 97 -13.31 19.03 -11.63
CA SER A 97 -13.72 20.07 -10.68
C SER A 97 -13.19 21.46 -11.03
N ARG A 98 -12.00 21.56 -11.64
CA ARG A 98 -11.43 22.84 -12.10
C ARG A 98 -12.16 23.44 -13.29
N ILE A 99 -12.89 22.64 -14.06
CA ILE A 99 -13.64 23.09 -15.25
C ILE A 99 -15.01 23.67 -14.84
N GLU A 100 -15.61 23.19 -13.75
CA GLU A 100 -16.90 23.68 -13.26
C GLU A 100 -16.83 25.07 -12.59
N ASP A 101 -15.64 25.57 -12.32
CA ASP A 101 -15.39 26.88 -11.68
C ASP A 101 -15.23 28.05 -12.69
N TYR A 102 -15.45 27.83 -14.00
CA TYR A 102 -15.39 28.84 -15.07
C TYR A 102 -16.75 29.10 -15.74
#